data_AF-A0A6G3SQ38-F1
#
_entry.id   AF-A0A6G3SQ38-F1
#
_cell.length_a   1.000
_cell.length_b   1.000
_cell.length_c   1.000
_cell.angle_alpha   90.00
_cell.angle_beta   90.00
_cell.angle_gamma   90.00
#
_symmetry.space_group_name_H-M   'P 1'
#
loop_
_entity.id
_entity.type
_entity.pdbx_description
1 polymer ?
#
loop_
_entity_poly.entity_id
_entity_poly.type
_entity_poly.pdbx_seq_one_letter_code
_entity_poly.pdbx_strand_id
1 'polypeptide(L)' 'ESGEPQAGRDAITSRWPAALERLLALGGEGALYVPGHGAVVDAAFVRAQRASLAERFGVA' A
#
# COMPACT_ATOMS: atom_id res chain seq x y z
N GLU A 1 -1.10 1.38 15.23
CA GLU A 1 -0.82 0.81 13.90
C GLU A 1 -2.00 1.08 12.98
N SER A 2 -1.78 1.23 11.66
CA SER A 2 -2.89 1.32 10.70
C SER A 2 -3.63 -0.02 10.69
N GLY A 3 -4.97 0.00 10.79
CA GLY A 3 -5.78 -1.20 10.75
C GLY A 3 -5.70 -1.92 9.40
N GLU A 4 -6.25 -3.14 9.34
CA GLU A 4 -6.33 -3.94 8.13
C GLU A 4 -6.89 -3.14 6.92
N PRO A 5 -6.36 -3.36 5.70
CA PRO A 5 -6.89 -2.74 4.50
C PRO A 5 -8.39 -3.03 4.32
N GLN A 6 -9.20 -1.98 4.29
CA GLN A 6 -10.65 -2.09 4.08
C GLN A 6 -10.96 -2.09 2.58
N ALA A 7 -11.51 -3.19 2.07
CA ALA A 7 -11.94 -3.32 0.68
C ALA A 7 -13.48 -3.25 0.61
N GLY A 8 -13.99 -2.05 0.31
CA GLY A 8 -15.41 -1.85 -0.03
C GLY A 8 -15.79 -2.49 -1.36
N ARG A 9 -17.08 -2.43 -1.72
CA ARG A 9 -17.61 -2.99 -2.99
C ARG A 9 -16.97 -2.39 -4.24
N ASP A 10 -16.41 -1.19 -4.12
CA ASP A 10 -15.73 -0.41 -5.15
C ASP A 10 -14.22 -0.65 -5.20
N ALA A 11 -13.66 -1.45 -4.29
CA ALA A 11 -12.24 -1.77 -4.29
C ALA A 11 -11.87 -2.73 -5.43
N ILE A 12 -10.91 -2.32 -6.25
CA ILE A 12 -10.27 -3.18 -7.24
C ILE A 12 -8.96 -3.73 -6.66
N THR A 13 -9.09 -4.71 -5.76
CA THR A 13 -7.97 -5.23 -4.95
C THR A 13 -6.79 -5.75 -5.76
N SER A 14 -7.04 -6.35 -6.92
CA SER A 14 -6.00 -6.81 -7.86
C SER A 14 -5.11 -5.68 -8.41
N ARG A 15 -5.54 -4.41 -8.33
CA ARG A 15 -4.76 -3.24 -8.77
C ARG A 15 -3.98 -2.56 -7.65
N TRP A 16 -4.20 -2.94 -6.39
CA TRP A 16 -3.59 -2.26 -5.25
C TRP A 16 -2.06 -2.34 -5.23
N PRO A 17 -1.41 -3.49 -5.48
CA PRO A 17 0.06 -3.55 -5.47
C PRO A 17 0.69 -2.62 -6.51
N ALA A 18 0.13 -2.55 -7.71
CA ALA A 18 0.60 -1.65 -8.77
C ALA A 18 0.36 -0.16 -8.43
N ALA A 19 -0.71 0.16 -7.69
CA ALA A 19 -0.94 1.52 -7.21
C ALA A 19 0.10 1.93 -6.16
N LEU A 20 0.42 1.07 -5.20
CA LEU A 20 1.45 1.32 -4.20
C LEU A 20 2.85 1.45 -4.82
N GLU A 21 3.15 0.65 -5.84
CA GLU A 21 4.40 0.77 -6.58
C GLU A 21 4.57 2.15 -7.22
N ARG A 22 3.51 2.70 -7.83
CA ARG A 22 3.54 4.05 -8.40
C ARG A 22 3.71 5.12 -7.34
N LEU A 23 3.07 4.97 -6.17
CA LEU A 23 3.27 5.89 -5.04
C LEU A 23 4.71 5.86 -4.51
N LEU A 24 5.33 4.68 -4.47
CA LEU A 24 6.73 4.53 -4.11
C LEU A 24 7.67 5.20 -5.11
N ALA A 25 7.40 5.03 -6.42
CA ALA A 25 8.17 5.68 -7.47
C ALA A 25 8.06 7.21 -7.44
N LEU A 26 6.90 7.75 -7.05
CA LEU A 26 6.67 9.19 -6.94
C LEU A 26 7.30 9.81 -5.68
N GLY A 27 7.20 9.12 -4.53
CA GLY A 27 7.71 9.62 -3.26
C GLY A 27 9.22 9.44 -3.08
N GLY A 28 9.78 8.38 -3.65
CA GLY A 28 11.18 7.99 -3.39
C GLY A 28 11.39 7.43 -1.98
N GLU A 29 12.63 7.06 -1.66
CA GLU A 29 12.92 6.26 -0.46
C GLU A 29 12.76 7.00 0.87
N GLY A 30 12.92 8.33 0.85
CA GLY A 30 12.85 9.19 2.04
C GLY A 30 11.47 9.79 2.31
N ALA A 31 10.45 9.46 1.51
CA ALA A 31 9.12 10.01 1.69
C ALA A 31 8.41 9.45 2.92
N LEU A 32 7.59 10.30 3.53
CA LEU A 32 6.58 9.91 4.51
C LEU A 32 5.21 9.85 3.82
N TYR A 33 4.48 8.77 4.09
CA TYR A 33 3.16 8.49 3.52
C TYR A 33 2.11 8.65 4.62
N VAL A 34 1.12 9.51 4.38
CA VAL A 34 0.02 9.77 5.32
C VAL A 34 -1.18 8.92 4.90
N PRO A 35 -1.52 7.83 5.62
CA PRO A 35 -2.69 7.03 5.29
C PRO A 35 -3.98 7.76 5.66
N GLY A 36 -5.11 7.33 5.09
CA GLY A 36 -6.43 7.85 5.49
C GLY A 36 -6.75 7.60 6.97
N HIS A 37 -6.22 6.52 7.55
CA HIS A 37 -6.32 6.20 8.97
C HIS A 37 -5.01 5.61 9.51
N GLY A 38 -4.69 5.93 10.77
CA GLY A 38 -3.51 5.42 11.48
C GLY A 38 -2.36 6.42 11.52
N ALA A 39 -1.16 5.92 11.86
CA ALA A 39 0.05 6.73 11.98
C ALA A 39 0.68 6.98 10.60
N VAL A 40 1.49 8.03 10.48
CA VAL A 40 2.34 8.27 9.32
C VAL A 40 3.35 7.13 9.19
N VAL A 41 3.59 6.66 7.96
CA VAL A 41 4.48 5.52 7.68
C VAL A 41 5.56 5.90 6.66
N ASP A 42 6.64 5.14 6.64
CA ASP A 42 7.75 5.31 5.69
C ASP A 42 7.58 4.45 4.43
N ALA A 43 8.51 4.62 3.48
CA ALA A 43 8.55 3.81 2.26
C ALA A 43 8.76 2.32 2.52
N ALA A 44 9.41 1.92 3.63
CA ALA A 44 9.65 0.52 3.96
C ALA A 44 8.34 -0.19 4.34
N PHE A 45 7.49 0.46 5.13
CA PHE A 45 6.15 -0.02 5.44
C PHE A 45 5.30 -0.20 4.18
N VAL A 46 5.29 0.78 3.28
CA VAL A 46 4.49 0.71 2.05
C VAL A 46 4.97 -0.41 1.13
N ARG A 47 6.28 -0.67 1.05
CA ARG A 47 6.84 -1.82 0.30
C ARG A 47 6.40 -3.16 0.91
N ALA A 48 6.45 -3.29 2.23
CA ALA A 48 5.99 -4.50 2.91
C ALA A 48 4.49 -4.73 2.70
N GLN A 49 3.67 -3.69 2.78
CA GLN A 49 2.25 -3.76 2.49
C GLN A 49 2.00 -4.18 1.02
N ARG A 50 2.73 -3.59 0.05
CA ARG A 50 2.64 -4.00 -1.36
C ARG A 50 2.91 -5.50 -1.52
N ALA A 51 3.95 -6.03 -0.89
CA ALA A 51 4.29 -7.45 -0.97
C ALA A 51 3.17 -8.33 -0.37
N SER A 52 2.67 -7.99 0.82
CA SER A 52 1.57 -8.71 1.46
C SER A 52 0.30 -8.73 0.61
N LEU A 53 -0.04 -7.60 -0.03
CA LEU A 53 -1.20 -7.52 -0.93
C LEU A 53 -0.99 -8.31 -2.23
N ALA A 54 0.23 -8.31 -2.78
CA ALA A 54 0.59 -9.10 -3.96
C ALA A 54 0.40 -10.60 -3.70
N GLU A 55 0.91 -11.09 -2.56
CA GLU A 55 0.72 -12.47 -2.12
C GLU A 55 -0.76 -12.79 -1.88
N ARG A 56 -1.47 -11.95 -1.13
CA ARG A 56 -2.89 -12.14 -0.78
C ARG A 56 -3.79 -12.23 -2.01
N PHE A 57 -3.49 -11.48 -3.06
CA PHE A 57 -4.32 -11.41 -4.27
C PHE A 57 -3.74 -12.14 -5.47
N GLY A 58 -2.59 -12.81 -5.33
CA GLY A 58 -1.97 -13.61 -6.40
C GLY A 58 -1.56 -12.80 -7.62
N VAL A 59 -1.10 -11.56 -7.42
CA VAL A 59 -0.66 -10.66 -8.50
C VAL A 59 0.84 -10.37 -8.35
N ALA A 60 1.60 -10.51 -9.44
CA ALA A 60 3.05 -10.29 -9.49
C ALA A 60 3.40 -8.82 -9.77
#